data_AF-A0A0S3UD89-F1
#
_entry.id   AF-A0A0S3UD89-F1
#
_cell.length_a   1.000
_cell.length_b   1.000
_cell.length_c   1.000
_cell.angle_alpha   90.00
_cell.angle_beta   90.00
_cell.angle_gamma   90.00
#
_symmetry.space_group_name_H-M   'P 1'
#
loop_
_entity.id
_entity.type
_entity.pdbx_description
1 polymer ?
#
loop_
_entity_poly.entity_id
_entity_poly.type
_entity_poly.pdbx_seq_one_letter_code
_entity_poly.pdbx_strand_id
1 'polypeptide(L)'
;MDTIALVPNNSLITETPEEGRQLAVKLARLIIKLTQPDEEKRKQLREIYGNDAMMLIAVGQTVATEFATIAAANNYWKEIDHG
;
A
#
# COMPACT_ATOMS: atom_id res chain seq x y z
N MET A 1 -7.12 -8.60 -21.45
CA MET A 1 -7.12 -8.41 -19.99
C MET A 1 -6.23 -7.22 -19.72
N ASP A 2 -6.77 -6.16 -19.13
CA ASP A 2 -5.93 -5.02 -18.74
C ASP A 2 -4.95 -5.48 -17.66
N THR A 3 -3.66 -5.40 -17.96
CA THR A 3 -2.60 -5.77 -17.03
C THR A 3 -2.64 -4.81 -15.85
N ILE A 4 -2.88 -5.32 -14.64
CA ILE A 4 -2.85 -4.50 -13.43
C ILE A 4 -1.41 -4.07 -13.17
N ALA A 5 -1.12 -2.78 -13.25
CA ALA A 5 0.17 -2.24 -12.82
C ALA A 5 0.28 -2.35 -11.29
N LEU A 6 1.25 -3.13 -10.82
CA LEU A 6 1.48 -3.35 -9.38
C LEU A 6 2.34 -2.28 -8.74
N VAL A 7 3.16 -1.59 -9.53
CA VAL A 7 3.95 -0.41 -9.12
C VAL A 7 3.51 0.77 -9.99
N PRO A 8 2.64 1.67 -9.47
CA PRO A 8 2.18 2.83 -10.21
C PRO A 8 3.36 3.71 -10.67
N ASN A 9 3.33 4.16 -11.93
CA ASN A 9 4.40 4.97 -12.53
C ASN A 9 5.80 4.34 -12.48
N ASN A 10 5.91 3.05 -12.14
CA ASN A 10 7.16 2.34 -11.92
C ASN A 10 8.12 3.06 -10.93
N SER A 11 7.57 3.71 -9.90
CA SER A 11 8.33 4.46 -8.90
C SER A 11 7.83 4.22 -7.48
N LEU A 12 8.77 4.23 -6.52
CA LEU A 12 8.48 4.29 -5.08
C LEU A 12 8.75 5.68 -4.49
N ILE A 13 9.23 6.62 -5.31
CA ILE A 13 9.57 7.97 -4.85
C ILE A 13 8.30 8.80 -4.67
N THR A 14 8.18 9.45 -3.51
CA THR A 14 7.07 10.33 -3.13
C THR A 14 7.62 11.59 -2.46
N GLU A 15 6.93 12.72 -2.60
CA GLU A 15 7.43 14.01 -2.12
C GLU A 15 7.37 14.10 -0.59
N THR A 16 6.37 13.45 0.02
CA THR A 16 6.15 13.52 1.47
C THR A 16 5.93 12.14 2.09
N PRO A 17 6.10 12.01 3.43
CA PRO A 17 5.74 10.79 4.15
C PRO A 17 4.26 10.40 3.99
N GLU A 18 3.34 11.37 3.93
CA GLU A 18 1.91 11.12 3.75
C GLU A 18 1.63 10.50 2.38
N GLU A 19 2.21 11.03 1.32
CA GLU A 19 2.13 10.42 -0.02
C GLU A 19 2.75 9.01 -0.04
N GLY A 20 3.87 8.82 0.66
CA GLY A 20 4.48 7.50 0.84
C GLY A 20 3.53 6.52 1.53
N ARG A 21 2.78 7.00 2.54
CA ARG A 21 1.80 6.19 3.27
C ARG A 21 0.59 5.85 2.41
N GLN A 22 0.15 6.76 1.54
CA GLN A 22 -0.92 6.53 0.56
C GLN A 22 -0.48 5.54 -0.52
N LEU A 23 0.77 5.64 -0.99
CA LEU A 23 1.36 4.69 -1.93
C LEU A 23 1.40 3.29 -1.31
N ALA A 24 1.82 3.16 -0.04
CA ALA A 24 1.84 1.88 0.68
C ALA A 24 0.46 1.21 0.72
N VAL A 25 -0.61 1.97 1.02
CA VAL A 25 -2.00 1.47 0.97
C VAL A 25 -2.37 1.01 -0.44
N LYS A 26 -1.96 1.78 -1.45
CA LYS A 26 -2.26 1.47 -2.85
C LYS A 26 -1.59 0.17 -3.29
N LEU A 27 -0.31 -0.03 -2.98
CA LEU A 27 0.42 -1.27 -3.30
C LEU A 27 -0.23 -2.49 -2.65
N ALA A 28 -0.53 -2.42 -1.34
CA ALA A 28 -1.23 -3.50 -0.64
C ALA A 28 -2.58 -3.86 -1.28
N ARG A 29 -3.37 -2.85 -1.68
CA ARG A 29 -4.66 -3.05 -2.36
C ARG A 29 -4.52 -3.63 -3.77
N LEU A 30 -3.45 -3.29 -4.50
CA LEU A 30 -3.19 -3.81 -5.85
C LEU A 30 -2.89 -5.32 -5.80
N ILE A 31 -2.16 -5.79 -4.79
CA ILE A 31 -1.95 -7.23 -4.58
C ILE A 31 -3.27 -7.95 -4.32
N ILE A 32 -4.17 -7.40 -3.49
CA ILE A 32 -5.50 -7.98 -3.27
C ILE A 32 -6.33 -8.02 -4.56
N LYS A 33 -6.25 -6.96 -5.38
CA LYS A 33 -6.95 -6.90 -6.67
C LYS A 33 -6.41 -7.93 -7.66
N LEU A 34 -5.10 -8.17 -7.65
CA LEU A 34 -4.43 -9.16 -8.48
C LEU A 34 -4.82 -10.59 -8.07
N THR A 35 -4.78 -10.90 -6.78
CA THR A 35 -5.05 -12.25 -6.26
C THR A 35 -6.52 -12.62 -6.30
N GLN A 36 -7.41 -11.65 -6.12
CA GLN A 36 -8.85 -11.80 -6.28
C GLN A 36 -9.38 -10.78 -7.29
N PRO A 37 -9.48 -11.11 -8.59
CA PRO A 37 -9.89 -10.17 -9.63
C PRO A 37 -11.39 -9.84 -9.59
N ASP A 38 -12.22 -10.70 -8.98
CA ASP A 38 -13.67 -10.50 -8.84
C ASP A 38 -13.98 -9.39 -7.81
N GLU A 39 -14.66 -8.34 -8.25
CA GLU A 39 -15.01 -7.21 -7.38
C GLU A 39 -16.05 -7.55 -6.32
N GLU A 40 -17.04 -8.37 -6.66
CA GLU A 40 -18.12 -8.72 -5.75
C GLU A 40 -17.59 -9.59 -4.61
N LYS A 41 -16.67 -10.53 -4.91
CA LYS A 41 -15.95 -11.27 -3.87
C LYS A 41 -15.12 -10.35 -2.98
N ARG A 42 -14.44 -9.33 -3.52
CA ARG A 42 -13.72 -8.36 -2.69
C ARG A 42 -14.65 -7.53 -1.81
N LYS A 43 -15.87 -7.20 -2.25
CA LYS A 43 -16.87 -6.51 -1.42
C LYS A 43 -17.32 -7.39 -0.25
N GLN A 44 -17.64 -8.65 -0.51
CA GLN A 44 -18.02 -9.61 0.53
C GLN A 44 -16.89 -9.81 1.56
N LEU A 45 -15.64 -9.98 1.11
CA LEU A 45 -14.50 -10.11 2.02
C LEU A 45 -14.26 -8.86 2.87
N ARG A 46 -14.53 -7.66 2.33
CA ARG A 46 -14.43 -6.38 3.06
C ARG A 46 -15.35 -6.30 4.26
N GLU A 47 -16.56 -6.83 4.16
CA GLU A 47 -17.51 -6.87 5.28
C GLU A 47 -16.99 -7.77 6.41
N ILE A 48 -16.28 -8.84 6.07
CA ILE A 48 -15.69 -9.75 7.06
C ILE A 48 -14.51 -9.05 7.76
N TYR A 49 -13.47 -8.70 7.00
CA TYR A 49 -12.23 -8.20 7.62
C TYR A 49 -12.40 -6.81 8.24
N GLY A 50 -13.37 -6.02 7.77
CA GLY A 50 -13.68 -4.70 8.32
C GLY A 50 -14.30 -4.74 9.73
N ASN A 51 -14.82 -5.89 10.15
CA ASN A 51 -15.43 -6.11 11.45
C ASN A 51 -14.62 -7.06 12.34
N ASP A 52 -13.45 -7.51 11.89
CA ASP A 52 -12.55 -8.41 12.64
C ASP A 52 -11.30 -7.64 13.08
N ALA A 53 -11.12 -7.48 14.40
CA ALA A 53 -10.02 -6.72 14.98
C ALA A 53 -8.63 -7.28 14.60
N MET A 54 -8.48 -8.61 14.53
CA MET A 54 -7.21 -9.24 14.19
C MET A 54 -6.89 -9.03 12.71
N MET A 55 -7.90 -9.09 11.84
CA MET A 55 -7.70 -8.79 10.42
C MET A 55 -7.39 -7.30 10.19
N LEU A 56 -8.03 -6.38 10.93
CA LEU A 56 -7.68 -4.95 10.87
C LEU A 56 -6.23 -4.69 11.29
N ILE A 57 -5.74 -5.38 12.33
CA ILE A 57 -4.32 -5.33 12.72
C ILE A 57 -3.43 -5.87 11.60
N ALA A 58 -3.79 -7.00 10.98
CA ALA A 58 -3.04 -7.58 9.87
C ALA A 58 -2.97 -6.65 8.64
N VAL A 59 -4.06 -5.94 8.33
CA VAL A 59 -4.07 -4.88 7.30
C VAL A 59 -3.08 -3.78 7.67
N GLY A 60 -3.10 -3.33 8.93
CA GLY A 60 -2.13 -2.33 9.43
C GLY A 60 -0.68 -2.78 9.27
N GLN A 61 -0.36 -4.02 9.65
CA GLN A 61 0.97 -4.61 9.53
C GLN A 61 1.44 -4.73 8.07
N THR A 62 0.54 -5.14 7.18
CA THR A 62 0.82 -5.22 5.74
C THR A 62 1.24 -3.86 5.21
N VAL A 63 0.45 -2.82 5.52
CA VAL A 63 0.77 -1.48 5.02
C VAL A 63 2.00 -0.89 5.71
N ALA A 64 2.26 -1.21 6.97
CA ALA A 64 3.49 -0.81 7.66
C ALA A 64 4.74 -1.38 6.96
N THR A 65 4.67 -2.62 6.47
CA THR A 65 5.77 -3.27 5.74
C THR A 65 6.03 -2.59 4.39
N GLU A 66 4.97 -2.29 3.63
CA GLU A 66 5.08 -1.52 2.38
C GLU A 66 5.65 -0.11 2.64
N PHE A 67 5.16 0.57 3.68
CA PHE A 67 5.61 1.90 4.04
C PHE A 67 7.08 1.93 4.46
N ALA A 68 7.58 0.90 5.17
CA ALA A 68 8.99 0.80 5.51
C ALA A 68 9.88 0.73 4.26
N THR A 69 9.46 -0.03 3.24
CA THR A 69 10.15 -0.13 1.95
C THR A 69 10.14 1.21 1.21
N ILE A 70 8.98 1.88 1.14
CA ILE A 70 8.84 3.19 0.50
C ILE A 70 9.66 4.25 1.24
N ALA A 71 9.63 4.28 2.56
CA ALA A 71 10.41 5.21 3.35
C ALA A 71 11.92 5.03 3.10
N ALA A 72 12.40 3.79 3.04
CA ALA A 72 13.80 3.51 2.69
C ALA A 72 14.15 3.99 1.27
N ALA A 73 13.26 3.79 0.29
CA ALA A 73 13.44 4.28 -1.07
C ALA A 73 13.50 5.81 -1.16
N ASN A 74 12.83 6.53 -0.25
CA ASN A 74 12.79 7.99 -0.16
C ASN A 74 13.82 8.57 0.82
N ASN A 75 14.80 7.80 1.26
CA ASN A 75 15.76 8.21 2.29
C ASN A 75 15.09 8.85 3.52
N TYR A 76 13.93 8.31 3.91
CA TYR A 76 13.09 8.78 5.02
C TYR A 76 12.70 10.26 4.94
N TRP A 77 12.67 10.85 3.74
CA TRP A 77 12.38 12.27 3.51
C TRP A 77 13.24 13.21 4.36
N LYS A 78 14.46 12.78 4.71
CA LYS A 78 15.41 13.65 5.39
C LYS A 78 15.78 14.80 4.46
N GLU A 79 15.58 16.02 4.93
CA GLU A 79 16.12 17.21 4.25
C GLU A 79 17.64 17.01 4.10
N ILE A 80 18.14 17.19 2.88
CA ILE A 80 19.59 17.29 2.67
C ILE A 80 19.97 18.67 3.15
N ASP A 81 20.54 18.75 4.35
CA ASP A 81 21.15 19.98 4.84
C ASP A 81 22.28 20.37 3.88
N HIS A 82 22.01 21.36 3.02
CA HIS A 82 23.01 22.01 2.19
C HIS A 82 23.71 23.03 3.08
N GLY A 83 24.63 22.53 3.92
CA GLY A 83 25.45 23.35 4.82
C GLY A 83 26.22 24.47 4.13
#